data_AF-A0A420QNY8-F1
#
_entry.id   AF-A0A420QNY8-F1
#
_cell.length_a   1.000
_cell.length_b   1.000
_cell.length_c   1.000
_cell.angle_alpha   90.00
_cell.angle_beta   90.00
_cell.angle_gamma   90.00
#
_symmetry.space_group_name_H-M   'P 1'
#
loop_
_entity.id
_entity.type
_entity.pdbx_description
1 polymer ?
#
loop_
_entity_poly.entity_id
_entity_poly.type
_entity_poly.pdbx_seq_one_letter_code
_entity_poly.pdbx_strand_id
1 'polypeptide(L)'
;MTSRTECVLEQTQAILNLEPTQGDASLIGWEGRKVTALTAALLNGTFIQGFELDDWHSEAPLHSNSIILPALLAAAEQANAQASHFTTSGKDFLLATIAGYETGPRVGRSLWGTHVLSSGWHSGAVFGPAAASVSKLYGLDADTIEDAFGIACTQSCGLMSAQFESDVKRMHHGFAARNGLLAAVLAQGGYVGIK
;
A
#
# COMPACT_ATOMS: atom_id res chain seq x y z
N MET A 1 -26.80 0.31 11.96
CA MET A 1 -25.45 0.08 11.42
C MET A 1 -25.60 -0.15 9.95
N THR A 2 -25.02 0.69 9.11
CA THR A 2 -24.81 0.39 7.70
C THR A 2 -23.97 -0.89 7.58
N SER A 3 -24.22 -1.68 6.55
CA SER A 3 -23.45 -2.89 6.29
C SER A 3 -21.98 -2.54 6.02
N ARG A 4 -21.07 -3.49 6.28
CA ARG A 4 -19.63 -3.30 5.99
C ARG A 4 -19.38 -2.91 4.53
N THR A 5 -20.20 -3.43 3.62
CA THR A 5 -20.16 -3.09 2.19
C THR A 5 -20.54 -1.63 1.96
N GLU A 6 -21.67 -1.16 2.53
CA GLU A 6 -22.14 0.23 2.36
C GLU A 6 -21.10 1.25 2.81
N CYS A 7 -20.44 1.03 3.95
CA CYS A 7 -19.40 1.92 4.45
C CYS A 7 -18.24 2.09 3.45
N VAL A 8 -17.76 0.99 2.86
CA VAL A 8 -16.68 1.02 1.87
C VAL A 8 -17.11 1.76 0.60
N LEU A 9 -18.37 1.60 0.16
CA LEU A 9 -18.90 2.31 -1.00
C LEU A 9 -19.01 3.83 -0.75
N GLU A 10 -19.55 4.23 0.40
CA GLU A 10 -19.69 5.64 0.80
C GLU A 10 -18.32 6.31 0.90
N GLN A 11 -17.36 5.63 1.53
CA GLN A 11 -15.98 6.09 1.65
C GLN A 11 -15.30 6.26 0.30
N THR A 12 -15.50 5.31 -0.62
CA THR A 12 -15.00 5.41 -1.99
C THR A 12 -15.54 6.65 -2.69
N GLN A 13 -16.86 6.87 -2.60
CA GLN A 13 -17.49 8.03 -3.23
C GLN A 13 -16.98 9.35 -2.63
N ALA A 14 -16.72 9.39 -1.32
CA ALA A 14 -16.13 10.56 -0.67
C ALA A 14 -14.75 10.91 -1.25
N ILE A 15 -13.88 9.91 -1.46
CA ILE A 15 -12.55 10.13 -2.07
C ILE A 15 -12.69 10.52 -3.54
N LEU A 16 -13.58 9.89 -4.31
CA LEU A 16 -13.80 10.20 -5.72
C LEU A 16 -14.41 11.60 -5.95
N ASN A 17 -15.09 12.17 -4.96
CA ASN A 17 -15.58 13.55 -5.01
C ASN A 17 -14.46 14.57 -4.77
N LEU A 18 -13.38 14.17 -4.10
CA LEU A 18 -12.23 15.03 -3.78
C LEU A 18 -11.13 14.95 -4.86
N GLU A 19 -10.77 13.73 -5.25
CA GLU A 19 -9.63 13.46 -6.13
C GLU A 19 -10.07 13.39 -7.61
N PRO A 20 -9.24 13.85 -8.56
CA PRO A 20 -9.56 13.75 -9.97
C PRO A 20 -9.71 12.28 -10.42
N THR A 21 -10.70 12.05 -11.27
CA THR A 21 -10.97 10.72 -11.87
C THR A 21 -10.20 10.49 -13.18
N GLN A 22 -9.30 11.41 -13.56
CA GLN A 22 -8.40 11.23 -14.71
C GLN A 22 -7.09 10.62 -14.24
N GLY A 23 -6.95 9.31 -14.41
CA GLY A 23 -5.69 8.59 -14.21
C GLY A 23 -5.72 7.24 -14.90
N ASP A 24 -4.59 6.53 -14.85
CA ASP A 24 -4.38 5.31 -15.63
C ASP A 24 -4.60 4.02 -14.82
N ALA A 25 -4.68 4.14 -13.50
CA ALA A 25 -4.77 3.02 -12.57
C ALA A 25 -6.22 2.61 -12.29
N SER A 26 -6.48 1.31 -12.30
CA SER A 26 -7.81 0.72 -12.20
C SER A 26 -8.30 0.62 -10.75
N LEU A 27 -9.57 0.96 -10.54
CA LEU A 27 -10.28 0.67 -9.30
C LEU A 27 -10.96 -0.70 -9.42
N ILE A 28 -10.50 -1.67 -8.62
CA ILE A 28 -10.90 -3.08 -8.74
C ILE A 28 -12.39 -3.23 -8.42
N GLY A 29 -13.11 -3.91 -9.30
CA GLY A 29 -14.54 -4.17 -9.13
C GLY A 29 -15.45 -2.95 -9.37
N TRP A 30 -14.93 -1.88 -9.98
CA TRP A 30 -15.65 -0.61 -10.12
C TRP A 30 -15.95 -0.22 -11.57
N GLU A 31 -16.54 -1.13 -12.34
CA GLU A 31 -17.01 -0.89 -13.71
C GLU A 31 -15.94 -0.29 -14.67
N GLY A 32 -14.68 -0.71 -14.49
CA GLY A 32 -13.56 -0.22 -15.31
C GLY A 32 -13.15 1.22 -15.02
N ARG A 33 -13.64 1.84 -13.94
CA ARG A 33 -13.21 3.18 -13.51
C ARG A 33 -11.71 3.20 -13.26
N LYS A 34 -11.06 4.24 -13.79
CA LYS A 34 -9.67 4.56 -13.53
C LYS A 34 -9.53 5.85 -12.73
N VAL A 35 -8.46 5.95 -11.95
CA VAL A 35 -8.11 7.06 -11.07
C VAL A 35 -6.59 7.22 -11.03
N THR A 36 -6.09 8.20 -10.28
CA THR A 36 -4.64 8.34 -10.05
C THR A 36 -4.08 7.10 -9.35
N ALA A 37 -2.80 6.80 -9.57
CA ALA A 37 -2.16 5.63 -8.96
C ALA A 37 -2.22 5.66 -7.42
N LEU A 38 -2.07 6.84 -6.81
CA LEU A 38 -2.18 7.00 -5.36
C LEU A 38 -3.59 6.72 -4.84
N THR A 39 -4.61 7.18 -5.56
CA THR A 39 -6.02 6.93 -5.21
C THR A 39 -6.39 5.46 -5.42
N ALA A 40 -5.92 4.82 -6.50
CA ALA A 40 -6.11 3.40 -6.73
C ALA A 40 -5.46 2.56 -5.63
N ALA A 41 -4.22 2.85 -5.25
CA ALA A 41 -3.53 2.16 -4.16
C ALA A 41 -4.28 2.28 -2.83
N LEU A 42 -4.77 3.49 -2.51
CA LEU A 42 -5.55 3.76 -1.30
C LEU A 42 -6.86 2.96 -1.26
N LEU A 43 -7.67 3.06 -2.31
CA LEU A 43 -9.00 2.47 -2.33
C LEU A 43 -8.94 0.95 -2.47
N ASN A 44 -8.13 0.43 -3.39
CA ASN A 44 -7.99 -1.02 -3.57
C ASN A 44 -7.44 -1.70 -2.30
N GLY A 45 -6.49 -1.07 -1.58
CA GLY A 45 -6.00 -1.61 -0.31
C GLY A 45 -7.08 -1.61 0.78
N THR A 46 -7.91 -0.56 0.82
CA THR A 46 -9.07 -0.49 1.70
C THR A 46 -10.09 -1.59 1.39
N PHE A 47 -10.30 -1.90 0.11
CA PHE A 47 -11.23 -2.95 -0.32
C PHE A 47 -10.75 -4.34 0.11
N ILE A 48 -9.47 -4.64 -0.13
CA ILE A 48 -8.89 -5.94 0.22
C ILE A 48 -8.93 -6.16 1.74
N GLN A 49 -8.56 -5.15 2.55
CA GLN A 49 -8.62 -5.25 4.02
C GLN A 49 -10.05 -5.17 4.56
N GLY A 50 -11.04 -4.77 3.76
CA GLY A 50 -12.38 -4.41 4.21
C GLY A 50 -13.11 -5.50 5.02
N PHE A 51 -12.85 -6.75 4.66
CA PHE A 51 -13.43 -7.93 5.29
C PHE A 51 -12.41 -8.82 6.03
N GLU A 52 -11.12 -8.49 5.94
CA GLU A 52 -10.01 -9.27 6.53
C GLU A 52 -10.02 -10.75 6.09
N LEU A 53 -10.39 -10.97 4.81
CA LEU A 53 -10.38 -12.27 4.15
C LEU A 53 -9.08 -12.51 3.35
N ASP A 54 -8.12 -11.60 3.48
CA ASP A 54 -6.81 -11.66 2.85
C ASP A 54 -5.80 -12.49 3.66
N ASP A 55 -4.53 -12.48 3.24
CA ASP A 55 -3.46 -13.31 3.81
C ASP A 55 -3.13 -12.93 5.25
N TRP A 56 -2.41 -13.80 5.95
CA TRP A 56 -1.94 -13.51 7.31
C TRP A 56 -0.59 -14.16 7.59
N HIS A 57 0.35 -13.37 8.10
CA HIS A 57 1.64 -13.85 8.59
C HIS A 57 1.67 -13.90 10.13
N SER A 58 1.71 -15.09 10.71
CA SER A 58 1.53 -15.28 12.17
C SER A 58 2.71 -14.80 13.02
N GLU A 59 3.95 -15.02 12.59
CA GLU A 59 5.14 -14.63 13.36
C GLU A 59 5.47 -13.14 13.29
N ALA A 60 4.86 -12.45 12.34
CA ALA A 60 4.97 -11.01 12.12
C ALA A 60 3.59 -10.53 11.68
N PRO A 61 2.65 -10.37 12.63
CA PRO A 61 1.25 -10.07 12.38
C PRO A 61 1.05 -9.05 11.24
N LEU A 62 0.73 -9.52 10.04
CA LEU A 62 0.70 -8.70 8.83
C LEU A 62 -0.21 -9.35 7.78
N HIS A 63 -1.11 -8.55 7.21
CA HIS A 63 -1.81 -8.88 5.98
C HIS A 63 -1.11 -8.15 4.84
N SER A 64 -0.33 -8.87 4.04
CA SER A 64 0.57 -8.24 3.06
C SER A 64 -0.16 -7.93 1.75
N ASN A 65 -1.15 -8.72 1.36
CA ASN A 65 -1.86 -8.59 0.08
C ASN A 65 -2.59 -7.27 -0.04
N SER A 66 -3.26 -6.83 1.03
CA SER A 66 -3.97 -5.55 1.10
C SER A 66 -3.07 -4.32 1.05
N ILE A 67 -1.76 -4.49 1.12
CA ILE A 67 -0.78 -3.40 1.07
C ILE A 67 0.05 -3.46 -0.22
N ILE A 68 0.58 -4.63 -0.55
CA ILE A 68 1.51 -4.84 -1.67
C ILE A 68 0.79 -4.80 -3.01
N LEU A 69 -0.24 -5.63 -3.18
CA LEU A 69 -0.94 -5.78 -4.46
C LEU A 69 -1.56 -4.48 -4.97
N PRO A 70 -2.31 -3.69 -4.18
CA PRO A 70 -2.90 -2.46 -4.67
C PRO A 70 -1.85 -1.41 -5.04
N ALA A 71 -0.75 -1.32 -4.29
CA ALA A 71 0.36 -0.41 -4.61
C ALA A 71 1.06 -0.83 -5.91
N LEU A 72 1.36 -2.12 -6.08
CA LEU A 72 2.04 -2.64 -7.27
C LEU A 72 1.18 -2.57 -8.53
N LEU A 73 -0.10 -2.92 -8.44
CA LEU A 73 -1.01 -2.82 -9.59
C LEU A 73 -1.11 -1.37 -10.07
N ALA A 74 -1.33 -0.43 -9.15
CA ALA A 74 -1.38 0.98 -9.47
C ALA A 74 -0.04 1.50 -10.04
N ALA A 75 1.08 1.10 -9.45
CA ALA A 75 2.41 1.47 -9.93
C ALA A 75 2.73 0.93 -11.33
N ALA A 76 2.35 -0.33 -11.60
CA ALA A 76 2.57 -1.00 -12.88
C ALA A 76 1.69 -0.41 -13.99
N GLU A 77 0.41 -0.16 -13.70
CA GLU A 77 -0.49 0.50 -14.66
C GLU A 77 0.00 1.91 -15.00
N GLN A 78 0.41 2.69 -13.99
CA GLN A 78 0.98 4.01 -14.19
C GLN A 78 2.26 3.97 -15.04
N ALA A 79 3.20 3.09 -14.69
CA ALA A 79 4.46 2.96 -15.42
C ALA A 79 4.22 2.53 -16.87
N ASN A 80 3.33 1.57 -17.10
CA ASN A 80 3.00 1.09 -18.44
C ASN A 80 2.27 2.14 -19.28
N ALA A 81 1.43 2.99 -18.67
CA ALA A 81 0.75 4.07 -19.37
C ALA A 81 1.71 5.20 -19.81
N GLN A 82 2.77 5.43 -19.02
CA GLN A 82 3.77 6.46 -19.31
C GLN A 82 4.91 5.97 -20.22
N ALA A 83 5.09 4.66 -20.35
CA ALA A 83 6.23 4.11 -21.05
C ALA A 83 6.06 4.12 -22.58
N SER A 84 7.07 4.65 -23.28
CA SER A 84 7.20 4.50 -24.73
C SER A 84 7.93 3.22 -25.15
N HIS A 85 8.77 2.64 -24.27
CA HIS A 85 9.69 1.56 -24.62
C HIS A 85 9.88 0.46 -23.55
N PHE A 86 9.30 0.59 -22.35
CA PHE A 86 9.46 -0.40 -21.27
C PHE A 86 8.11 -0.79 -20.67
N THR A 87 7.75 -2.06 -20.73
CA THR A 87 6.52 -2.58 -20.11
C THR A 87 6.90 -3.51 -18.97
N THR A 88 6.26 -3.33 -17.82
CA THR A 88 6.36 -4.23 -16.68
C THR A 88 5.88 -5.63 -17.10
N SER A 89 6.78 -6.62 -17.11
CA SER A 89 6.38 -8.00 -17.38
C SER A 89 5.78 -8.66 -16.13
N GLY A 90 5.04 -9.76 -16.31
CA GLY A 90 4.54 -10.55 -15.17
C GLY A 90 5.66 -11.07 -14.26
N LYS A 91 6.85 -11.33 -14.82
CA LYS A 91 8.03 -11.75 -14.03
C LYS A 91 8.53 -10.61 -13.14
N ASP A 92 8.58 -9.38 -13.67
CA ASP A 92 9.01 -8.21 -12.90
C ASP A 92 8.00 -7.90 -11.79
N PHE A 93 6.70 -7.99 -12.10
CA PHE A 93 5.64 -7.84 -11.12
C PHE A 93 5.74 -8.87 -9.98
N LEU A 94 5.95 -10.15 -10.29
CA LEU A 94 6.12 -11.20 -9.28
C LEU A 94 7.38 -10.99 -8.44
N LEU A 95 8.49 -10.58 -9.05
CA LEU A 95 9.72 -10.29 -8.31
C LEU A 95 9.54 -9.11 -7.35
N ALA A 96 8.88 -8.04 -7.80
CA ALA A 96 8.54 -6.90 -6.96
C ALA A 96 7.58 -7.29 -5.82
N THR A 97 6.62 -8.17 -6.10
CA THR A 97 5.71 -8.73 -5.08
C THR A 97 6.48 -9.50 -4.00
N ILE A 98 7.41 -10.37 -4.40
CA ILE A 98 8.26 -11.15 -3.48
C ILE A 98 9.11 -10.22 -2.60
N ALA A 99 9.64 -9.12 -3.15
CA ALA A 99 10.42 -8.16 -2.36
C ALA A 99 9.62 -7.58 -1.19
N GLY A 100 8.34 -7.26 -1.39
CA GLY A 100 7.44 -6.82 -0.31
C GLY A 100 7.15 -7.92 0.71
N TYR A 101 6.82 -9.14 0.23
CA TYR A 101 6.54 -10.28 1.11
C TYR A 101 7.73 -10.70 1.97
N GLU A 102 8.96 -10.48 1.50
CA GLU A 102 10.15 -10.72 2.31
C GLU A 102 10.41 -9.56 3.27
N THR A 103 10.25 -8.33 2.82
CA THR A 103 10.63 -7.15 3.62
C THR A 103 9.67 -6.92 4.79
N GLY A 104 8.35 -6.91 4.56
CA GLY A 104 7.36 -6.59 5.59
C GLY A 104 7.47 -7.48 6.84
N PRO A 105 7.40 -8.82 6.71
CA PRO A 105 7.59 -9.73 7.83
C PRO A 105 8.95 -9.61 8.51
N ARG A 106 10.05 -9.31 7.79
CA ARG A 106 11.37 -9.09 8.41
C ARG A 106 11.41 -7.83 9.26
N VAL A 107 10.77 -6.75 8.81
CA VAL A 107 10.56 -5.54 9.63
C VAL A 107 9.72 -5.89 10.86
N GLY A 108 8.61 -6.61 10.66
CA GLY A 108 7.74 -7.02 11.75
C GLY A 108 8.42 -7.89 12.81
N ARG A 109 9.27 -8.84 12.40
CA ARG A 109 10.08 -9.66 13.33
C ARG A 109 11.08 -8.81 14.11
N SER A 110 11.72 -7.85 13.45
CA SER A 110 12.68 -6.92 14.07
C SER A 110 12.03 -6.01 15.11
N LEU A 111 10.74 -5.70 14.95
CA LEU A 111 9.95 -4.89 15.87
C LEU A 111 9.17 -5.73 16.91
N TRP A 112 9.43 -7.04 17.00
CA TRP A 112 8.66 -7.97 17.83
C TRP A 112 7.15 -7.87 17.55
N GLY A 113 6.70 -8.11 16.31
CA GLY A 113 5.40 -7.65 15.80
C GLY A 113 4.14 -7.80 16.68
N THR A 114 4.04 -8.81 17.55
CA THR A 114 2.96 -8.91 18.55
C THR A 114 3.00 -7.78 19.59
N HIS A 115 4.19 -7.31 19.95
CA HIS A 115 4.43 -6.12 20.77
C HIS A 115 3.92 -4.84 20.10
N VAL A 116 4.10 -4.69 18.79
CA VAL A 116 3.58 -3.52 18.04
C VAL A 116 2.05 -3.43 18.17
N LEU A 117 1.36 -4.55 17.99
CA LEU A 117 -0.09 -4.64 18.17
C LEU A 117 -0.52 -4.30 19.61
N SER A 118 0.11 -4.95 20.60
CA SER A 118 -0.24 -4.76 22.01
C SER A 118 0.16 -3.38 22.56
N SER A 119 1.10 -2.69 21.91
CA SER A 119 1.45 -1.29 22.19
C SER A 119 0.50 -0.28 21.53
N GLY A 120 -0.53 -0.75 20.83
CA GLY A 120 -1.59 0.08 20.28
C GLY A 120 -1.40 0.52 18.83
N TRP A 121 -0.46 -0.07 18.08
CA TRP A 121 -0.20 0.27 16.68
C TRP A 121 -0.68 -0.81 15.71
N HIS A 122 -1.21 -0.39 14.55
CA HIS A 122 -1.57 -1.31 13.48
C HIS A 122 -0.35 -1.71 12.65
N SER A 123 0.10 -2.94 12.86
CA SER A 123 1.31 -3.51 12.27
C SER A 123 1.43 -3.31 10.75
N GLY A 124 0.35 -3.57 9.99
CA GLY A 124 0.34 -3.39 8.54
C GLY A 124 0.65 -1.96 8.08
N ALA A 125 0.21 -0.97 8.86
CA ALA A 125 0.49 0.44 8.56
C ALA A 125 1.90 0.89 8.96
N VAL A 126 2.61 0.07 9.74
CA VAL A 126 3.95 0.35 10.25
C VAL A 126 5.04 -0.38 9.47
N PHE A 127 4.82 -1.62 9.03
CA PHE A 127 5.89 -2.47 8.49
C PHE A 127 6.35 -2.11 7.06
N GLY A 128 5.65 -1.20 6.38
CA GLY A 128 6.10 -0.59 5.12
C GLY A 128 6.36 -1.50 3.90
N PRO A 129 5.69 -2.65 3.69
CA PRO A 129 6.06 -3.59 2.61
C PRO A 129 5.85 -3.03 1.19
N ALA A 130 5.00 -2.01 1.03
CA ALA A 130 4.76 -1.38 -0.28
C ALA A 130 5.98 -0.61 -0.81
N ALA A 131 6.77 0.04 0.05
CA ALA A 131 7.95 0.80 -0.38
C ALA A 131 9.00 -0.12 -1.04
N ALA A 132 9.23 -1.31 -0.44
CA ALA A 132 10.09 -2.33 -1.02
C ALA A 132 9.62 -2.78 -2.40
N SER A 133 8.31 -3.06 -2.50
CA SER A 133 7.69 -3.62 -3.69
C SER A 133 7.75 -2.65 -4.86
N VAL A 134 7.28 -1.41 -4.65
CA VAL A 134 7.23 -0.40 -5.71
C VAL A 134 8.63 0.03 -6.14
N SER A 135 9.55 0.20 -5.19
CA SER A 135 10.94 0.54 -5.54
C SER A 135 11.60 -0.56 -6.36
N LYS A 136 11.32 -1.83 -6.05
CA LYS A 136 11.80 -2.96 -6.85
C LYS A 136 11.20 -2.98 -8.25
N LEU A 137 9.90 -2.66 -8.38
CA LEU A 137 9.21 -2.56 -9.67
C LEU A 137 9.83 -1.47 -10.56
N TYR A 138 10.13 -0.31 -9.97
CA TYR A 138 10.75 0.82 -10.66
C TYR A 138 12.25 0.65 -10.91
N GLY A 139 12.84 -0.46 -10.46
CA GLY A 139 14.26 -0.74 -10.69
C GLY A 139 15.19 0.25 -9.99
N LEU A 140 14.78 0.81 -8.85
CA LEU A 140 15.58 1.77 -8.09
C LEU A 140 16.84 1.09 -7.54
N ASP A 141 17.92 1.86 -7.40
CA ASP A 141 19.15 1.39 -6.75
C ASP A 141 19.00 1.35 -5.22
N ALA A 142 20.01 0.79 -4.54
CA ALA A 142 19.97 0.56 -3.10
C ALA A 142 19.83 1.87 -2.31
N ASP A 143 20.58 2.91 -2.67
CA ASP A 143 20.55 4.20 -1.97
C ASP A 143 19.17 4.87 -2.09
N THR A 144 18.57 4.82 -3.28
CA THR A 144 17.23 5.34 -3.54
C THR A 144 16.15 4.51 -2.84
N ILE A 145 16.34 3.19 -2.73
CA ILE A 145 15.45 2.32 -1.95
C ILE A 145 15.49 2.71 -0.47
N GLU A 146 16.66 2.96 0.10
CA GLU A 146 16.78 3.43 1.49
C GLU A 146 16.04 4.75 1.71
N ASP A 147 16.18 5.71 0.79
CA ASP A 147 15.44 6.97 0.84
C ASP A 147 13.91 6.73 0.80
N ALA A 148 13.44 5.83 -0.06
CA ALA A 148 12.04 5.44 -0.12
C ALA A 148 11.54 4.82 1.20
N PHE A 149 12.35 3.99 1.86
CA PHE A 149 12.00 3.48 3.19
C PHE A 149 11.91 4.60 4.22
N GLY A 150 12.90 5.50 4.28
CA GLY A 150 12.88 6.63 5.19
C GLY A 150 11.63 7.51 5.02
N ILE A 151 11.27 7.80 3.78
CA ILE A 151 10.05 8.58 3.46
C ILE A 151 8.79 7.81 3.84
N ALA A 152 8.72 6.50 3.60
CA ALA A 152 7.55 5.69 3.96
C ALA A 152 7.38 5.60 5.49
N CYS A 153 8.47 5.37 6.23
CA CYS A 153 8.48 5.23 7.68
C CYS A 153 7.99 6.50 8.40
N THR A 154 8.32 7.69 7.89
CA THR A 154 7.82 8.96 8.48
C THR A 154 6.33 9.20 8.24
N GLN A 155 5.69 8.39 7.39
CA GLN A 155 4.25 8.41 7.14
C GLN A 155 3.51 7.25 7.82
N SER A 156 4.23 6.34 8.50
CA SER A 156 3.62 5.21 9.22
C SER A 156 2.74 5.70 10.37
N CYS A 157 1.46 5.34 10.31
CA CYS A 157 0.47 5.72 11.31
C CYS A 157 -0.66 4.69 11.37
N GLY A 158 -1.41 4.64 12.47
CA GLY A 158 -2.57 3.77 12.60
C GLY A 158 -2.69 3.21 14.01
N LEU A 159 -3.77 3.57 14.69
CA LEU A 159 -4.04 3.13 16.05
C LEU A 159 -4.84 1.83 16.03
N MET A 160 -4.39 0.84 16.79
CA MET A 160 -5.09 -0.44 16.93
C MET A 160 -6.49 -0.27 17.55
N SER A 161 -6.70 0.78 18.35
CA SER A 161 -8.03 1.11 18.88
C SER A 161 -9.10 1.30 17.80
N ALA A 162 -8.72 1.60 16.55
CA ALA A 162 -9.62 1.64 15.41
C ALA A 162 -10.33 0.31 15.11
N GLN A 163 -9.89 -0.81 15.70
CA GLN A 163 -10.63 -2.07 15.62
C GLN A 163 -11.98 -2.03 16.36
N PHE A 164 -12.16 -1.08 17.27
CA PHE A 164 -13.37 -0.91 18.07
C PHE A 164 -14.17 0.28 17.54
N GLU A 165 -15.45 0.04 17.25
CA GLU A 165 -16.44 1.09 16.94
C GLU A 165 -16.06 2.06 15.80
N SER A 166 -15.16 1.64 14.90
CA SER A 166 -14.68 2.46 13.80
C SER A 166 -14.50 1.65 12.52
N ASP A 167 -14.70 2.32 11.37
CA ASP A 167 -14.46 1.71 10.07
C ASP A 167 -13.05 1.95 9.51
N VAL A 168 -12.30 2.88 10.12
CA VAL A 168 -11.02 3.38 9.57
C VAL A 168 -9.91 2.33 9.58
N LYS A 169 -10.01 1.27 10.40
CA LYS A 169 -9.04 0.16 10.43
C LYS A 169 -8.78 -0.40 9.02
N ARG A 170 -9.84 -0.49 8.20
CA ARG A 170 -9.78 -0.97 6.81
C ARG A 170 -8.88 -0.09 5.96
N MET A 171 -8.95 1.22 6.18
CA MET A 171 -8.22 2.22 5.42
C MET A 171 -6.75 2.32 5.81
N HIS A 172 -6.34 1.79 6.97
CA HIS A 172 -4.94 1.77 7.37
C HIS A 172 -4.05 1.08 6.32
N HIS A 173 -4.50 0.01 5.69
CA HIS A 173 -3.73 -0.68 4.65
C HIS A 173 -3.75 0.07 3.33
N GLY A 174 -4.87 0.74 3.01
CA GLY A 174 -4.92 1.70 1.91
C GLY A 174 -3.92 2.85 2.08
N PHE A 175 -3.82 3.43 3.28
CA PHE A 175 -2.82 4.46 3.57
C PHE A 175 -1.40 3.90 3.44
N ALA A 176 -1.12 2.71 3.97
CA ALA A 176 0.18 2.08 3.83
C ALA A 176 0.58 1.81 2.37
N ALA A 177 -0.36 1.32 1.55
CA ALA A 177 -0.18 1.09 0.12
C ALA A 177 0.14 2.40 -0.62
N ARG A 178 -0.69 3.44 -0.40
CA ARG A 178 -0.47 4.79 -0.95
C ARG A 178 0.89 5.35 -0.53
N ASN A 179 1.22 5.28 0.76
CA ASN A 179 2.44 5.87 1.33
C ASN A 179 3.69 5.21 0.73
N GLY A 180 3.69 3.88 0.58
CA GLY A 180 4.83 3.17 -0.03
C GLY A 180 5.02 3.53 -1.51
N LEU A 181 3.93 3.63 -2.28
CA LEU A 181 3.98 4.10 -3.67
C LEU A 181 4.49 5.54 -3.75
N LEU A 182 3.93 6.45 -2.95
CA LEU A 182 4.35 7.85 -2.90
C LEU A 182 5.82 7.97 -2.54
N ALA A 183 6.29 7.21 -1.55
CA ALA A 183 7.68 7.25 -1.11
C ALA A 183 8.66 6.82 -2.20
N ALA A 184 8.35 5.76 -2.95
CA ALA A 184 9.17 5.32 -4.07
C ALA A 184 9.23 6.37 -5.20
N VAL A 185 8.10 7.02 -5.52
CA VAL A 185 8.04 8.11 -6.51
C VAL A 185 8.86 9.33 -6.05
N LEU A 186 8.76 9.71 -4.77
CA LEU A 186 9.52 10.83 -4.22
C LEU A 186 11.02 10.55 -4.24
N ALA A 187 11.44 9.35 -3.82
CA ALA A 187 12.84 8.93 -3.85
C ALA A 187 13.39 8.88 -5.29
N GLN A 188 12.62 8.32 -6.23
CA GLN A 188 12.96 8.33 -7.65
C GLN A 188 13.16 9.75 -8.20
N GLY A 189 12.39 10.73 -7.70
CA GLY A 189 12.54 12.15 -8.01
C GLY A 189 13.71 12.85 -7.30
N GLY A 190 14.51 12.13 -6.51
CA GLY A 190 15.66 12.67 -5.78
C GLY A 190 15.34 13.26 -4.40
N TYR A 191 14.14 13.02 -3.84
CA TYR A 191 13.83 13.42 -2.47
C TYR A 191 14.47 12.44 -1.49
N VAL A 192 15.19 12.96 -0.50
CA VAL A 192 16.02 12.17 0.42
C VAL A 192 15.22 11.76 1.66
N GLY A 193 15.37 10.50 2.07
CA GLY A 193 14.75 9.93 3.26
C GLY A 193 15.70 9.88 4.47
N ILE A 194 15.14 9.56 5.65
CA ILE A 194 15.95 9.24 6.82
C ILE A 194 16.59 7.85 6.65
N LYS A 195 17.85 7.69 7.09
CA LYS A 195 18.63 6.44 7.00
C LYS A 195 19.05 5.95 8.38
#